data_AF-A0A432SQN1-F1
#
_entry.id   AF-A0A432SQN1-F1
#
_cell.length_a   1.000
_cell.length_b   1.000
_cell.length_c   1.000
_cell.angle_alpha   90.00
_cell.angle_beta   90.00
_cell.angle_gamma   90.00
#
_symmetry.space_group_name_H-M   'P 1'
#
loop_
_entity.id
_entity.type
_entity.pdbx_description
1 polymer ?
#
loop_
_entity_poly.entity_id
_entity_poly.type
_entity_poly.pdbx_seq_one_letter_code
_entity_poly.pdbx_strand_id
1 'polypeptide(L)'
;MSTSNKIKISYKWDRENLEKSFEKSYTYHYKNSMRRYVGWLFIAMAQFGVVFALKGNHIGLLLFSTILIIYWYLIKKWLVKRRVVRDFENSPYKDKAIEMYVDDSGIMQEGELIPWESINGIVVADDAFMIYQKGKEYYLPPKSFEDFEQKSQFKSIAKEKGKLYV
;
A
#
# COMPACT_ATOMS: atom_id res chain seq x y z
N MET A 1 -19.87 28.08 -17.32
CA MET A 1 -19.39 26.70 -17.45
C MET A 1 -17.89 26.73 -17.30
N SER A 2 -17.38 26.38 -16.11
CA SER A 2 -15.94 26.24 -15.90
C SER A 2 -15.49 24.95 -16.59
N THR A 3 -14.66 25.05 -17.61
CA THR A 3 -13.85 23.94 -18.10
C THR A 3 -12.81 23.60 -17.04
N SER A 4 -13.25 22.93 -15.97
CA SER A 4 -12.36 22.30 -15.00
C SER A 4 -11.55 21.26 -15.76
N ASN A 5 -10.24 21.48 -15.86
CA ASN A 5 -9.31 20.58 -16.55
C ASN A 5 -9.40 19.21 -15.88
N LYS A 6 -10.09 18.28 -16.52
CA LYS A 6 -10.20 16.90 -16.03
C LYS A 6 -8.81 16.29 -16.02
N ILE A 7 -8.34 15.89 -14.85
CA ILE A 7 -7.05 15.20 -14.72
C ILE A 7 -7.27 13.77 -15.18
N LYS A 8 -6.57 13.37 -16.25
CA LYS A 8 -6.61 11.99 -16.74
C LYS A 8 -5.58 11.16 -16.00
N ILE A 9 -6.02 10.05 -15.43
CA ILE A 9 -5.17 9.06 -14.79
C ILE A 9 -5.31 7.76 -15.58
N SER A 10 -4.22 7.25 -16.14
CA SER A 10 -4.23 6.02 -16.93
C SER A 10 -3.04 5.14 -16.60
N TYR A 11 -3.29 3.85 -16.34
CA TYR A 11 -2.24 2.87 -16.14
C TYR A 11 -2.71 1.48 -16.52
N LYS A 12 -1.75 0.60 -16.84
CA LYS A 12 -2.03 -0.82 -17.06
C LYS A 12 -1.98 -1.57 -15.73
N TRP A 13 -3.03 -2.32 -15.41
CA TRP A 13 -3.05 -3.20 -14.24
C TRP A 13 -2.41 -4.55 -14.59
N ASP A 14 -1.10 -4.51 -14.80
CA ASP A 14 -0.26 -5.67 -15.04
C ASP A 14 0.42 -6.17 -13.74
N ARG A 15 1.10 -7.31 -13.85
CA ARG A 15 1.82 -7.91 -12.73
C ARG A 15 2.94 -7.03 -12.19
N GLU A 16 3.62 -6.25 -13.03
CA GLU A 16 4.71 -5.38 -12.59
C GLU A 16 4.18 -4.25 -11.70
N ASN A 17 3.08 -3.61 -12.11
CA ASN A 17 2.41 -2.58 -11.32
C ASN A 17 1.77 -3.16 -10.06
N LEU A 18 1.20 -4.37 -10.12
CA LEU A 18 0.74 -5.08 -8.93
C LEU A 18 1.88 -5.30 -7.93
N GLU A 19 3.01 -5.86 -8.36
CA GLU A 19 4.12 -6.15 -7.45
C GLU A 19 4.71 -4.85 -6.86
N LYS A 20 4.83 -3.78 -7.66
CA LYS A 20 5.24 -2.46 -7.16
C LYS A 20 4.24 -1.87 -6.16
N SER A 21 2.95 -1.97 -6.45
CA SER A 21 1.89 -1.51 -5.55
C SER A 21 1.94 -2.22 -4.20
N PHE A 22 2.10 -3.54 -4.22
CA PHE A 22 2.24 -4.37 -3.03
C PHE A 22 3.46 -3.98 -2.21
N GLU A 23 4.62 -3.81 -2.85
CA GLU A 23 5.85 -3.45 -2.14
C GLU A 23 5.74 -2.07 -1.46
N LYS A 24 5.15 -1.09 -2.15
CA LYS A 24 4.95 0.26 -1.62
C LYS A 24 3.91 0.28 -0.50
N SER A 25 2.75 -0.32 -0.70
CA SER A 25 1.71 -0.38 0.35
C SER A 25 2.17 -1.18 1.56
N TYR A 26 2.78 -2.35 1.37
CA TYR A 26 3.30 -3.17 2.45
C TYR A 26 4.35 -2.40 3.27
N THR A 27 5.26 -1.70 2.60
CA THR A 27 6.29 -0.89 3.27
C THR A 27 5.67 0.27 4.04
N TYR A 28 4.71 0.99 3.43
CA TYR A 28 4.01 2.09 4.10
C TYR A 28 3.28 1.61 5.36
N HIS A 29 2.46 0.56 5.24
CA HIS A 29 1.74 -0.04 6.36
C HIS A 29 2.70 -0.56 7.43
N TYR A 30 3.83 -1.15 7.03
CA TYR A 30 4.82 -1.64 8.00
C TYR A 30 5.48 -0.49 8.78
N LYS A 31 5.80 0.62 8.12
CA LYS A 31 6.41 1.80 8.75
C LYS A 31 5.44 2.53 9.68
N ASN A 32 4.17 2.61 9.30
CA ASN A 32 3.16 3.42 9.98
C ASN A 32 2.20 2.65 10.88
N SER A 33 2.43 1.35 11.11
CA SER A 33 1.59 0.54 12.01
C SER A 33 2.36 -0.01 13.20
N MET A 34 1.62 -0.37 14.24
CA MET A 34 2.16 -1.07 15.42
C MET A 34 2.82 -2.42 15.10
N ARG A 35 2.66 -2.94 13.88
CA ARG A 35 3.34 -4.17 13.41
C ARG A 35 4.86 -4.07 13.51
N ARG A 36 5.43 -2.87 13.42
CA ARG A 36 6.88 -2.67 13.63
C ARG A 36 7.33 -3.11 15.03
N TYR A 37 6.51 -2.89 16.06
CA TYR A 37 6.87 -3.22 17.45
C TYR A 37 6.83 -4.72 17.74
N VAL A 38 5.99 -5.48 17.02
CA VAL A 38 5.95 -6.95 17.16
C VAL A 38 7.28 -7.58 16.72
N GLY A 39 7.91 -7.04 15.66
CA GLY A 39 9.25 -7.47 15.26
C GLY A 39 10.31 -7.19 16.33
N TRP A 40 10.27 -6.00 16.94
CA TRP A 40 11.14 -5.64 18.05
C TRP A 40 10.97 -6.53 19.27
N LEU A 41 9.74 -6.94 19.58
CA LEU A 41 9.47 -7.90 20.65
C LEU A 41 10.21 -9.23 20.40
N PHE A 42 10.15 -9.76 19.17
CA PHE A 42 10.85 -11.01 18.84
C PHE A 42 12.37 -10.88 18.91
N ILE A 43 12.90 -9.72 18.51
CA ILE A 43 14.33 -9.41 18.65
C ILE A 43 14.74 -9.38 20.13
N ALA A 44 13.96 -8.72 20.99
CA ALA A 44 14.21 -8.70 22.43
C ALA A 44 14.15 -10.12 23.02
N MET A 45 13.15 -10.92 22.63
CA MET A 45 13.05 -12.33 23.04
C MET A 45 14.28 -13.15 22.60
N ALA A 46 14.82 -12.90 21.41
CA ALA A 46 16.04 -13.55 20.94
C ALA A 46 17.25 -13.15 21.78
N GLN A 47 17.40 -11.87 22.12
CA GLN A 47 18.48 -11.39 22.99
C GLN A 47 18.42 -12.06 24.37
N PHE A 48 17.24 -12.14 25.00
CA PHE A 48 17.07 -12.91 26.24
C PHE A 48 17.33 -14.40 26.02
N GLY A 49 16.87 -14.98 24.91
CA GLY A 49 17.13 -16.35 24.52
C GLY A 49 18.61 -16.71 24.47
N VAL A 50 19.46 -15.82 23.94
CA VAL A 50 20.92 -16.00 23.95
C VAL A 50 21.45 -16.06 25.38
N VAL A 51 21.02 -15.12 26.26
CA VAL A 51 21.47 -15.08 27.65
C VAL A 51 21.05 -16.34 28.42
N PHE A 52 19.82 -16.82 28.24
CA PHE A 52 19.33 -18.05 28.88
C PHE A 52 20.00 -19.31 28.35
N ALA A 53 20.28 -19.37 27.05
CA ALA A 53 21.06 -20.46 26.46
C ALA A 53 22.46 -20.54 27.07
N LEU A 54 23.13 -19.39 27.24
CA LEU A 54 24.46 -19.32 27.83
C LEU A 54 24.48 -19.61 29.34
N LYS A 55 23.46 -19.17 30.10
CA LYS A 55 23.43 -19.33 31.57
C LYS A 55 22.88 -20.67 32.07
N GLY A 56 21.97 -21.30 31.34
CA GLY A 56 21.23 -22.48 31.82
C GLY A 56 21.07 -23.60 30.81
N ASN A 57 21.75 -23.54 29.66
CA ASN A 57 21.61 -24.49 28.55
C ASN A 57 20.17 -24.59 27.99
N HIS A 58 19.34 -23.55 28.22
CA HIS A 58 17.96 -23.50 27.76
C HIS A 58 17.87 -22.89 26.35
N ILE A 59 18.11 -23.72 25.33
CA ILE A 59 18.16 -23.31 23.92
C ILE A 59 16.77 -23.05 23.32
N GLY A 60 15.71 -23.60 23.92
CA GLY A 60 14.35 -23.55 23.38
C GLY A 60 13.84 -22.13 23.11
N LEU A 61 14.12 -21.18 24.02
CA LEU A 61 13.70 -19.78 23.85
C LEU A 61 14.40 -19.10 22.66
N LEU A 62 15.68 -19.39 22.45
CA LEU A 62 16.46 -18.87 21.34
C LEU A 62 15.98 -19.43 20.00
N LEU A 63 15.73 -20.74 19.91
CA LEU A 63 15.19 -21.35 18.70
C LEU A 63 13.81 -20.78 18.35
N PHE A 64 12.92 -20.71 19.34
CA PHE A 64 11.56 -20.20 19.14
C PHE A 64 11.55 -18.75 18.65
N SER A 65 12.30 -17.87 19.32
CA SER A 65 12.42 -16.46 18.91
C SER A 65 13.05 -16.29 17.53
N THR A 66 14.05 -17.11 17.18
CA THR A 66 14.67 -17.11 15.84
C THR A 66 13.64 -17.48 14.76
N ILE A 67 12.84 -18.52 14.98
CA ILE A 67 11.77 -18.92 14.05
C ILE A 67 10.74 -17.78 13.90
N LEU A 68 10.36 -17.12 15.00
CA LEU A 68 9.42 -15.99 14.95
C LEU A 68 9.98 -14.80 14.17
N ILE A 69 11.27 -14.48 14.31
CA ILE A 69 11.93 -13.43 13.53
C ILE A 69 11.90 -13.77 12.04
N ILE A 70 12.32 -14.99 11.67
CA ILE A 70 12.31 -15.45 10.27
C ILE A 70 10.89 -15.37 9.70
N TYR A 71 9.90 -15.85 10.46
CA TYR A 71 8.51 -15.80 10.05
C TYR A 71 8.04 -14.37 9.84
N TRP A 72 8.31 -13.47 10.79
CA TRP A 72 7.81 -12.11 10.77
C TRP A 72 8.38 -11.26 9.63
N TYR A 73 9.69 -11.39 9.38
CA TYR A 73 10.39 -10.55 8.40
C TYR A 73 10.42 -11.13 6.99
N LEU A 74 10.40 -12.47 6.84
CA LEU A 74 10.54 -13.12 5.53
C LEU A 74 9.25 -13.82 5.10
N ILE A 75 8.83 -14.83 5.87
CA ILE A 75 7.76 -15.75 5.45
C ILE A 75 6.43 -15.03 5.33
N LYS A 76 6.08 -14.16 6.28
CA LYS A 76 4.82 -13.43 6.28
C LYS A 76 4.66 -12.57 5.02
N LYS A 77 5.69 -11.79 4.66
CA LYS A 77 5.66 -10.94 3.45
C LYS A 77 5.47 -11.82 2.21
N TRP A 78 6.22 -12.91 2.11
CA TRP A 78 6.13 -13.85 1.00
C TRP A 78 4.73 -14.48 0.86
N LEU A 79 4.12 -14.91 1.97
CA LEU A 79 2.77 -15.50 1.98
C LEU A 79 1.71 -14.49 1.53
N VAL A 80 1.78 -13.24 2.00
CA VAL A 80 0.83 -12.20 1.59
C VAL A 80 1.04 -11.84 0.12
N LYS A 81 2.29 -11.66 -0.33
CA LYS A 81 2.61 -11.41 -1.75
C LYS A 81 2.04 -12.51 -2.64
N ARG A 82 2.26 -13.78 -2.28
CA ARG A 82 1.75 -14.93 -3.04
C ARG A 82 0.23 -14.93 -3.15
N ARG A 83 -0.47 -14.56 -2.07
CA ARG A 83 -1.95 -14.44 -2.08
C ARG A 83 -2.40 -13.34 -3.04
N VAL A 84 -1.83 -12.13 -2.92
CA VAL A 84 -2.17 -10.98 -3.76
C VAL A 84 -1.92 -11.28 -5.25
N VAL A 85 -0.78 -11.91 -5.57
CA VAL A 85 -0.49 -12.33 -6.95
C VAL A 85 -1.52 -13.34 -7.45
N ARG A 86 -1.87 -14.35 -6.64
CA ARG A 86 -2.90 -15.33 -7.02
C ARG A 86 -4.27 -14.68 -7.22
N ASP A 87 -4.65 -13.74 -6.38
CA ASP A 87 -5.94 -13.05 -6.48
C ASP A 87 -5.96 -12.15 -7.74
N PHE A 88 -4.83 -11.53 -8.09
CA PHE A 88 -4.66 -10.79 -9.34
C PHE A 88 -4.77 -11.69 -10.58
N GLU A 89 -4.10 -12.86 -10.58
CA GLU A 89 -4.14 -13.80 -11.70
C GLU A 89 -5.57 -14.29 -12.00
N ASN A 90 -6.44 -14.32 -10.99
CA ASN A 90 -7.86 -14.69 -11.12
C ASN A 90 -8.81 -13.48 -11.29
N SER A 91 -8.28 -12.25 -11.30
CA SER A 91 -9.09 -11.03 -11.35
C SER A 91 -9.57 -10.71 -12.78
N PRO A 92 -10.82 -10.25 -12.96
CA PRO A 92 -11.31 -9.78 -14.25
C PRO A 92 -10.62 -8.49 -14.73
N TYR A 93 -9.80 -7.86 -13.88
CA TYR A 93 -9.04 -6.64 -14.21
C TYR A 93 -7.59 -6.92 -14.62
N LYS A 94 -7.18 -8.19 -14.66
CA LYS A 94 -5.83 -8.58 -15.08
C LYS A 94 -5.51 -8.02 -16.48
N ASP A 95 -4.37 -7.34 -16.59
CA ASP A 95 -3.81 -6.78 -17.81
C ASP A 95 -4.68 -5.72 -18.52
N LYS A 96 -5.73 -5.21 -17.84
CA LYS A 96 -6.58 -4.14 -18.35
C LYS A 96 -5.92 -2.77 -18.18
N ALA A 97 -6.20 -1.87 -19.12
CA ALA A 97 -5.94 -0.45 -18.93
C ALA A 97 -7.06 0.14 -18.06
N ILE A 98 -6.67 0.75 -16.95
CA ILE A 98 -7.58 1.46 -16.06
C ILE A 98 -7.46 2.94 -16.39
N GLU A 99 -8.58 3.55 -16.76
CA GLU A 99 -8.68 4.98 -16.99
C GLU A 99 -9.61 5.62 -15.96
N MET A 100 -9.15 6.70 -15.37
CA MET A 100 -9.90 7.50 -14.40
C MET A 100 -9.79 8.97 -14.75
N TYR A 101 -10.84 9.72 -14.44
CA TYR A 101 -10.87 11.16 -14.60
C TYR A 101 -11.18 11.80 -13.25
N VAL A 102 -10.36 12.75 -12.83
CA VAL A 102 -10.58 13.47 -11.58
C VAL A 102 -11.11 14.86 -11.89
N ASP A 103 -12.17 15.24 -11.20
CA ASP A 103 -12.77 16.56 -11.25
C ASP A 103 -13.17 17.04 -9.84
N ASP A 104 -13.79 18.22 -9.79
CA ASP A 104 -14.23 18.84 -8.53
C ASP A 104 -15.32 18.04 -7.79
N SER A 105 -16.03 17.17 -8.50
CA SER A 105 -17.13 16.34 -7.98
C SER A 105 -16.62 15.00 -7.42
N GLY A 106 -15.57 14.44 -8.02
CA GLY A 106 -15.03 13.16 -7.59
C GLY A 106 -14.01 12.55 -8.56
N ILE A 107 -13.88 11.23 -8.46
CA ILE A 107 -13.10 10.40 -9.38
C ILE A 107 -14.09 9.59 -10.21
N MET A 108 -14.11 9.80 -11.53
CA MET A 108 -14.86 8.96 -12.45
C MET A 108 -13.99 7.77 -12.89
N GLN A 109 -14.51 6.55 -12.76
CA GLN A 109 -13.87 5.32 -13.22
C GLN A 109 -14.89 4.49 -14.02
N GLU A 110 -14.59 4.15 -15.28
CA GLU A 110 -15.46 3.30 -16.13
C GLU A 110 -16.95 3.73 -16.18
N GLY A 111 -17.23 5.03 -15.98
CA GLY A 111 -18.59 5.59 -15.97
C GLY A 111 -19.25 5.69 -14.59
N GLU A 112 -18.64 5.15 -13.53
CA GLU A 112 -19.09 5.31 -12.15
C GLU A 112 -18.41 6.53 -11.51
N LEU A 113 -19.21 7.40 -10.88
CA LEU A 113 -18.71 8.55 -10.12
C LEU A 113 -18.42 8.14 -8.67
N ILE A 114 -17.18 8.26 -8.25
CA ILE A 114 -16.74 8.10 -6.87
C ILE A 114 -16.67 9.50 -6.23
N PRO A 115 -17.67 9.91 -5.43
CA PRO A 115 -17.66 11.23 -4.81
C PRO A 115 -16.53 11.33 -3.78
N TRP A 116 -15.95 12.52 -3.63
CA TRP A 116 -14.88 12.81 -2.66
C TRP A 116 -15.25 12.43 -1.22
N GLU A 117 -16.53 12.51 -0.87
CA GLU A 117 -17.07 12.12 0.43
C GLU A 117 -16.85 10.64 0.75
N SER A 118 -16.92 9.77 -0.26
CA SER A 118 -16.72 8.33 -0.13
C SER A 118 -15.25 7.93 0.02
N ILE A 119 -14.33 8.85 -0.29
CA ILE A 119 -12.90 8.66 -0.13
C ILE A 119 -12.57 8.95 1.33
N ASN A 120 -12.07 7.93 2.03
CA ASN A 120 -11.64 8.03 3.42
C ASN A 120 -10.33 8.82 3.51
N GLY A 121 -9.43 8.68 2.54
CA GLY A 121 -8.17 9.40 2.51
C GLY A 121 -7.28 9.04 1.34
N ILE A 122 -6.33 9.93 1.03
CA ILE A 122 -5.31 9.75 0.01
C ILE A 122 -3.96 9.95 0.67
N VAL A 123 -3.09 8.95 0.55
CA VAL A 123 -1.74 8.96 1.08
C VAL A 123 -0.74 9.04 -0.06
N VAL A 124 0.29 9.88 0.11
CA VAL A 124 1.43 9.92 -0.80
C VAL A 124 2.49 8.90 -0.34
N ALA A 125 2.68 7.84 -1.11
CA ALA A 125 3.71 6.82 -0.87
C ALA A 125 4.86 7.01 -1.86
N ASP A 126 5.86 7.80 -1.45
CA ASP A 126 6.96 8.27 -2.30
C ASP A 126 6.42 9.01 -3.54
N ASP A 127 6.48 8.38 -4.72
CA ASP A 127 5.99 8.94 -5.98
C ASP A 127 4.61 8.44 -6.40
N ALA A 128 4.02 7.54 -5.63
CA ALA A 128 2.72 6.93 -5.87
C ALA A 128 1.64 7.48 -4.92
N PHE A 129 0.38 7.20 -5.24
CA PHE A 129 -0.73 7.53 -4.34
C PHE A 129 -1.48 6.27 -3.93
N MET A 130 -1.95 6.25 -2.69
CA MET A 130 -2.84 5.22 -2.17
C MET A 130 -4.15 5.87 -1.76
N ILE A 131 -5.24 5.46 -2.40
CA ILE A 131 -6.59 5.96 -2.16
C ILE A 131 -7.33 4.94 -1.30
N TYR A 132 -7.83 5.37 -0.15
CA TYR A 132 -8.64 4.56 0.74
C TYR A 132 -10.11 4.89 0.53
N GLN A 133 -10.92 3.88 0.20
CA GLN A 133 -12.35 4.04 -0.06
C GLN A 133 -13.11 2.81 0.43
N LYS A 134 -14.14 3.00 1.27
CA LYS A 134 -15.00 1.92 1.79
C LYS A 134 -14.22 0.72 2.36
N GLY A 135 -13.10 0.99 3.03
CA GLY A 135 -12.22 -0.05 3.61
C GLY A 135 -11.34 -0.81 2.61
N LYS A 136 -11.35 -0.42 1.32
CA LYS A 136 -10.43 -0.90 0.28
C LYS A 136 -9.34 0.13 0.02
N GLU A 137 -8.20 -0.36 -0.44
CA GLU A 137 -7.04 0.44 -0.82
C GLU A 137 -6.79 0.29 -2.32
N TYR A 138 -6.69 1.41 -3.01
CA TYR A 138 -6.39 1.49 -4.44
C TYR A 138 -5.07 2.20 -4.63
N TYR A 139 -4.19 1.60 -5.43
CA TYR A 139 -2.87 2.14 -5.70
C TYR A 139 -2.83 2.82 -7.07
N LEU A 140 -2.31 4.05 -7.11
CA LEU A 140 -1.99 4.76 -8.34
C LEU A 140 -0.48 4.73 -8.56
N PRO A 141 -0.01 4.01 -9.60
CA PRO A 141 1.40 4.02 -9.98
C PRO A 141 1.94 5.45 -10.24
N PRO A 142 3.25 5.68 -10.06
CA PRO A 142 3.87 6.98 -10.32
C PRO A 142 3.67 7.48 -11.76
N LYS A 143 3.62 6.57 -12.73
CA LYS A 143 3.44 6.86 -14.16
C LYS A 143 1.97 6.92 -14.60
N SER A 144 1.05 7.12 -13.66
CA SER A 144 -0.38 7.16 -14.00
C SER A 144 -0.85 8.53 -14.49
N PHE A 145 -0.07 9.58 -14.25
CA PHE A 145 -0.34 10.94 -14.72
C PHE A 145 0.44 11.21 -15.99
N GLU A 146 -0.15 11.96 -16.91
CA GLU A 146 0.52 12.32 -18.18
C GLU A 146 1.72 13.25 -17.94
N ASP A 147 1.60 14.16 -16.96
CA ASP A 147 2.64 15.13 -16.62
C ASP A 147 2.72 15.39 -15.10
N PHE A 148 3.76 16.13 -14.71
CA PHE A 148 3.98 16.54 -13.33
C PHE A 148 2.96 17.59 -12.85
N GLU A 149 2.35 18.33 -13.78
CA GLU A 149 1.40 19.38 -13.48
C GLU A 149 0.07 18.78 -13.00
N GLN A 150 -0.49 17.82 -13.74
CA GLN A 150 -1.65 17.00 -13.39
C GLN A 150 -1.44 16.29 -12.05
N LYS A 151 -0.25 15.74 -11.80
CA LYS A 151 0.09 15.14 -10.50
C LYS A 151 0.03 16.17 -9.37
N SER A 152 0.49 17.39 -9.62
CA SER A 152 0.45 18.47 -8.63
C SER A 152 -0.96 19.04 -8.43
N GLN A 153 -1.74 19.17 -9.51
CA GLN A 153 -3.15 19.56 -9.47
C GLN A 153 -3.96 18.53 -8.67
N PHE A 154 -3.73 17.22 -8.88
CA PHE A 154 -4.38 16.17 -8.10
C PHE A 154 -4.08 16.28 -6.60
N LYS A 155 -2.82 16.57 -6.23
CA LYS A 155 -2.44 16.84 -4.83
C LYS A 155 -3.17 18.04 -4.26
N SER A 156 -3.26 19.13 -5.02
CA SER A 156 -3.95 20.35 -4.60
C SER A 156 -5.44 20.11 -4.37
N ILE A 157 -6.12 19.43 -5.29
CA ILE A 157 -7.55 19.07 -5.14
C ILE A 157 -7.75 18.17 -3.91
N ALA A 158 -6.93 17.12 -3.76
CA ALA A 158 -7.01 16.23 -2.61
C ALA A 158 -6.81 16.97 -1.27
N LYS A 159 -5.92 17.98 -1.25
CA LYS A 159 -5.67 18.84 -0.09
C LYS A 159 -6.85 19.78 0.19
N GLU A 160 -7.40 20.42 -0.85
CA GLU A 160 -8.56 21.31 -0.74
C GLU A 160 -9.79 20.58 -0.20
N LYS A 161 -10.02 19.34 -0.66
CA LYS A 161 -11.12 18.48 -0.17
C LYS A 161 -10.85 17.87 1.20
N GLY A 162 -9.70 18.17 1.85
CA GLY A 162 -9.34 17.66 3.17
C GLY A 162 -9.11 16.14 3.21
N LYS A 163 -8.78 15.52 2.06
CA LYS A 163 -8.59 14.07 1.93
C LYS A 163 -7.13 13.66 1.87
N LEU A 164 -6.22 14.60 1.65
CA LEU A 164 -4.79 14.32 1.60
C LEU A 164 -4.22 14.13 3.01
N TYR A 165 -3.74 12.91 3.29
CA TYR A 165 -2.95 12.58 4.46
C TYR A 165 -1.48 12.51 4.05
N VAL A 166 -0.65 13.31 4.71
CA VAL A 166 0.82 13.33 4.54
C VAL A 166 1.44 12.48 5.63
#